data_AF-A0A8C0J9K2-F1
#
_entry.id   AF-A0A8C0J9K2-F1
#
_cell.length_a   1.000
_cell.length_b   1.000
_cell.length_c   1.000
_cell.angle_alpha   90.00
_cell.angle_beta   90.00
_cell.angle_gamma   90.00
#
_symmetry.space_group_name_H-M   'P 1'
#
loop_
_entity.id
_entity.type
_entity.pdbx_description
1 polymer ?
#
loop_
_entity_poly.entity_id
_entity_poly.type
_entity_poly.pdbx_seq_one_letter_code
_entity_poly.pdbx_strand_id
1 'polypeptide(L)' 'KKKHEKEKEGKLFFSQLLEELGESWLPYLTPRDAEFHQLWKTAYSKLLLRKADKIPQELHHIVQEIEKLL' A
#
# COMPACT_ATOMS: atom_id res chain seq x y z
N LYS A 1 9.81 -8.53 29.53
CA LYS A 1 10.49 -9.57 28.72
C LYS A 1 9.73 -9.89 27.42
N LYS A 2 8.44 -10.28 27.44
CA LYS A 2 7.63 -10.59 26.23
C LYS A 2 7.56 -9.54 25.10
N LYS A 3 7.61 -8.23 25.40
CA LYS A 3 7.52 -7.15 24.38
C LYS A 3 8.75 -7.06 23.47
N HIS A 4 9.94 -7.26 24.05
CA HIS A 4 11.21 -7.25 23.30
C HIS A 4 11.37 -8.47 22.40
N GLU A 5 10.68 -9.57 22.70
CA GLU A 5 10.76 -10.83 21.97
C GLU A 5 9.94 -10.75 20.68
N LYS A 6 8.70 -10.26 20.76
CA LYS A 6 7.86 -9.97 19.57
C LYS A 6 8.48 -8.96 18.62
N GLU A 7 9.20 -7.96 19.15
CA GLU A 7 9.89 -6.98 18.32
C GLU A 7 11.08 -7.60 17.56
N LYS A 8 11.80 -8.53 18.20
CA LYS A 8 12.89 -9.28 17.56
C LYS A 8 12.36 -10.25 16.51
N GLU A 9 11.25 -10.92 16.80
CA GLU A 9 10.55 -11.80 15.84
C GLU A 9 10.04 -11.02 14.63
N GLY A 10 9.43 -9.85 14.84
CA GLY A 10 8.99 -8.99 13.73
C GLY A 10 10.15 -8.49 12.86
N LYS A 11 11.30 -8.18 13.47
CA LYS A 11 12.52 -7.81 12.74
C LYS A 11 13.10 -8.99 11.93
N LEU A 12 13.09 -10.19 12.50
CA LEU A 12 13.54 -11.41 11.81
C LEU A 12 12.63 -11.75 10.63
N PHE A 13 11.31 -11.68 10.81
CA PHE A 13 10.34 -11.93 9.75
C PHE A 13 10.44 -10.90 8.63
N PHE A 14 10.60 -9.61 8.97
CA PHE A 14 10.83 -8.57 7.97
C PHE A 14 12.13 -8.81 7.18
N SER A 15 13.21 -9.22 7.85
CA SER A 15 14.47 -9.57 7.19
C SER A 15 14.34 -10.78 6.26
N GLN A 16 13.61 -11.83 6.68
CA GLN A 16 13.35 -13.01 5.85
C GLN A 16 12.49 -12.68 4.64
N LEU A 17 11.45 -11.85 4.81
CA LEU A 17 10.63 -11.37 3.70
C LEU A 17 11.44 -10.54 2.69
N LEU A 18 12.38 -9.72 3.18
CA LEU A 18 13.27 -8.97 2.29
C LEU A 18 14.22 -9.88 1.52
N GLU A 19 14.71 -10.95 2.14
CA GLU A 19 15.57 -11.95 1.49
C GLU A 19 14.79 -12.76 0.45
N GLU A 20 13.55 -13.14 0.75
CA GLU A 20 12.64 -13.86 -0.15
C GLU A 20 12.21 -13.00 -1.36
N LEU A 21 12.08 -11.68 -1.18
CA LEU A 21 11.80 -10.72 -2.26
C LEU A 21 13.01 -10.53 -3.21
N GLY A 22 14.22 -10.97 -2.83
CA GLY A 22 15.45 -10.83 -3.63
C GLY A 22 15.92 -9.39 -3.85
N GLU A 23 16.89 -9.17 -4.76
CA GLU A 23 17.37 -7.82 -5.17
C GLU A 23 16.28 -6.95 -5.85
N SER A 24 15.08 -7.48 -6.03
CA SER A 24 13.90 -6.75 -6.47
C SER A 24 13.38 -5.86 -5.32
N TRP A 25 14.13 -4.81 -5.00
CA TRP A 25 13.55 -3.67 -4.29
C TRP A 25 12.39 -3.17 -5.14
N LEU A 26 11.16 -3.29 -4.65
CA LEU A 26 10.01 -2.68 -5.32
C LEU A 26 10.25 -1.17 -5.33
N PRO A 27 10.47 -0.55 -6.50
CA PRO A 27 10.79 0.86 -6.55
C PRO A 27 9.57 1.64 -6.07
N TYR A 28 9.77 2.55 -5.12
CA TYR A 28 8.73 3.50 -4.74
C TYR A 28 8.58 4.51 -5.88
N LEU A 29 7.68 4.19 -6.81
CA LEU A 29 7.36 5.05 -7.93
C LEU A 29 6.06 5.79 -7.66
N THR A 30 6.00 7.03 -8.11
CA THR A 30 4.85 7.91 -8.08
C THR A 30 4.34 8.15 -9.51
N PRO A 31 3.10 8.64 -9.71
CA PRO A 31 2.60 8.97 -11.05
C PRO A 31 3.44 10.00 -11.83
N ARG A 32 4.41 10.67 -11.19
CA ARG A 32 5.37 11.59 -11.83
C ARG A 32 6.49 10.84 -12.55
N ASP A 33 6.77 9.61 -12.14
CA ASP A 33 7.84 8.79 -12.68
C ASP A 33 7.37 8.13 -13.98
N ALA A 34 8.20 8.20 -15.03
CA ALA A 34 7.86 7.69 -16.36
C ALA A 34 7.54 6.19 -16.34
N GLU A 35 8.27 5.43 -15.53
CA GLU A 35 8.12 3.98 -15.40
C GLU A 35 6.90 3.55 -14.55
N PHE A 36 6.24 4.47 -13.84
CA PHE A 36 5.14 4.15 -12.92
C PHE A 36 3.99 3.43 -13.64
N HIS A 37 3.57 3.96 -14.78
CA HIS A 37 2.45 3.40 -15.53
C HIS A 37 2.79 2.03 -16.13
N GLN A 38 4.05 1.80 -16.49
CA GLN A 38 4.52 0.52 -17.00
C GLN A 38 4.55 -0.53 -15.89
N LEU A 39 5.16 -0.19 -14.74
CA LEU A 39 5.23 -1.06 -13.57
C LEU A 39 3.83 -1.41 -13.04
N TRP A 40 2.92 -0.43 -13.01
CA TRP A 40 1.54 -0.65 -12.59
C TRP A 40 0.85 -1.72 -13.44
N LYS A 41 1.06 -1.69 -14.76
CA LYS A 41 0.44 -2.65 -15.68
C LYS A 41 1.03 -4.05 -15.57
N THR A 42 2.33 -4.17 -15.33
CA THR A 42 3.03 -5.47 -15.34
C THR A 42 3.02 -6.16 -13.97
N ALA A 43 3.37 -5.43 -12.91
CA ALA A 43 3.51 -5.99 -11.56
C ALA A 43 2.25 -5.81 -10.69
N TYR A 44 1.47 -4.75 -10.93
CA TYR A 44 0.30 -4.40 -10.12
C TYR A 44 -1.02 -4.46 -10.91
N SER A 45 -1.14 -5.41 -11.83
CA SER A 45 -2.31 -5.58 -12.71
C SER A 45 -3.65 -5.76 -11.96
N LYS A 46 -3.60 -6.25 -10.71
CA LYS A 46 -4.77 -6.42 -9.82
C LYS A 46 -5.11 -5.16 -9.01
N LEU A 47 -4.23 -4.16 -8.98
CA LEU A 47 -4.44 -2.91 -8.27
C LEU A 47 -5.22 -1.93 -9.16
N LEU A 48 -6.39 -1.52 -8.68
CA LEU A 48 -7.28 -0.61 -9.40
C LEU A 48 -7.43 0.69 -8.63
N LEU A 49 -6.97 1.79 -9.22
CA LEU A 49 -7.21 3.12 -8.69
C LEU A 49 -8.55 3.65 -9.21
N ARG A 50 -9.55 3.74 -8.33
CA ARG A 50 -10.81 4.43 -8.62
C ARG A 50 -10.75 5.83 -8.04
N LYS A 51 -10.76 6.83 -8.90
CA LYS A 51 -10.73 8.23 -8.49
C LYS A 51 -12.07 8.67 -7.91
N ALA A 52 -12.05 9.66 -7.02
CA ALA A 52 -13.22 10.15 -6.31
C ALA A 52 -14.31 10.71 -7.25
N ASP A 53 -13.94 11.26 -8.41
CA ASP A 53 -14.88 11.76 -9.42
C ASP A 53 -15.78 10.66 -10.01
N LYS A 54 -15.40 9.39 -9.85
CA LYS A 54 -16.18 8.23 -10.30
C LYS A 54 -17.19 7.73 -9.26
N ILE A 55 -17.21 8.31 -8.07
CA ILE A 55 -18.08 7.92 -6.97
C ILE A 55 -19.11 9.05 -6.73
N PRO A 56 -20.40 8.72 -6.53
CA PRO A 56 -21.44 9.70 -6.22
C PRO A 56 -21.08 10.60 -5.03
N GLN A 57 -21.37 11.89 -5.15
CA GLN A 57 -20.99 12.88 -4.17
C GLN A 57 -21.69 12.69 -2.82
N GLU A 58 -22.91 12.16 -2.84
CA GLU A 58 -23.68 11.82 -1.64
C GLU A 58 -22.96 10.77 -0.80
N LEU A 59 -22.30 9.79 -1.43
CA LEU A 59 -21.53 8.76 -0.73
C LEU A 59 -20.26 9.33 -0.10
N HIS A 60 -19.59 10.27 -0.78
CA HIS A 60 -18.45 10.98 -0.18
C HIS A 60 -18.87 11.71 1.10
N HIS A 61 -20.01 12.41 1.09
CA HIS A 61 -20.50 13.14 2.25
C HIS A 61 -20.87 12.22 3.42
N ILE A 62 -21.59 11.12 3.17
CA ILE A 62 -21.99 10.17 4.22
C ILE A 62 -20.77 9.54 4.88
N VAL A 63 -19.80 9.06 4.09
CA VAL A 63 -18.60 8.41 4.62
C VAL A 63 -17.74 9.40 5.41
N GLN A 64 -17.54 10.62 4.89
CA GLN A 64 -16.78 11.65 5.59
C GLN A 64 -17.42 12.08 6.91
N GLU A 65 -18.75 12.12 6.99
CA GLU A 65 -19.44 12.47 8.22
C GLU A 65 -19.35 11.34 9.26
N ILE A 66 -19.44 10.09 8.83
CA ILE A 66 -19.23 8.92 9.70
C ILE A 66 -17.79 8.87 10.21
N GLU A 67 -16.80 9.15 9.36
CA GLU A 67 -15.37 9.15 9.74
C GLU A 67 -15.06 10.18 10.84
N LYS A 68 -15.71 11.34 10.82
CA LYS A 68 -15.53 12.37 11.87
C LYS A 68 -16.14 11.99 13.22
N LEU A 69 -17.10 11.06 13.22
CA LEU A 69 -17.85 10.66 14.41
C LEU A 69 -17.24 9.45 15.14
N LEU A 70 -16.20 8.83 14.56
CA LEU A 70 -15.39 7.75 15.14
C LEU A 70 -14.12 8.30 15.82
#